data_AF-G0MJQ6-F1
#
_entry.id   AF-G0MJQ6-F1
#
_cell.length_a   1.000
_cell.length_b   1.000
_cell.length_c   1.000
_cell.angle_alpha   90.00
_cell.angle_beta   90.00
_cell.angle_gamma   90.00
#
_symmetry.space_group_name_H-M   'P 1'
#
loop_
_entity.id
_entity.type
_entity.pdbx_description
1 polymer ?
#
loop_
_entity_poly.entity_id
_entity_poly.type
_entity_poly.pdbx_seq_one_letter_code
_entity_poly.pdbx_strand_id
1 'polypeptide(L)'
;MKALGFLVCAALALFLIYNAIRHFIINQKSKLIGLLRKVPLLPFPLDGITELEPTEQLKTLVPQARIQVGPEYTSRQECWNGRKHAIDKVNEIMRWIVKYNRKGTEAVVDDHEKIEDLIPKETKLVSISMEGFKHGRLCHEFEPIDGMSSGSYYTFQMFGDNKIQVTNYVEEGVSYVAGFCIYIQNPWLSGNHFREKVVEDCFESKKLPIRVRTSRVIVKNEHQVQVQKNPTAPPTKEKNETTYLFSDCQEPSTSYREGSPVPSEVSLEEQTIRYCPKLQRKVMSKVEASVVIHEEWDPQLREMKNKECEMCTDVLNNEYPPPYSSLGVR
;
A
#
# COMPACT_ATOMS: atom_id res chain seq x y z
N MET A 1 2.23 63.00 -7.41
CA MET A 1 2.08 62.20 -6.18
C MET A 1 0.77 61.39 -6.12
N LYS A 2 -0.41 61.92 -6.48
CA LYS A 2 -1.69 61.17 -6.41
C LYS A 2 -1.79 59.94 -7.34
N ALA A 3 -1.25 60.02 -8.55
CA ALA A 3 -1.27 58.92 -9.52
C ALA A 3 -0.41 57.71 -9.11
N LEU A 4 0.73 57.94 -8.44
CA LEU A 4 1.60 56.87 -7.94
C LEU A 4 0.92 56.10 -6.79
N GLY A 5 0.23 56.81 -5.89
CA GLY A 5 -0.55 56.19 -4.81
C GLY A 5 -1.67 55.29 -5.34
N PHE A 6 -2.40 55.74 -6.36
CA PHE A 6 -3.44 54.92 -7.01
C PHE A 6 -2.86 53.64 -7.65
N LEU A 7 -1.72 53.74 -8.33
CA LEU A 7 -1.07 52.60 -8.99
C LEU A 7 -0.57 51.56 -7.97
N VAL A 8 0.01 52.01 -6.85
CA VAL A 8 0.42 51.13 -5.75
C VAL A 8 -0.80 50.44 -5.12
N CYS A 9 -1.89 51.17 -4.85
CA CYS A 9 -3.12 50.57 -4.32
C CYS A 9 -3.72 49.54 -5.29
N ALA A 10 -3.74 49.83 -6.59
CA ALA A 10 -4.23 48.90 -7.60
C ALA A 10 -3.36 47.63 -7.68
N ALA A 11 -2.03 47.76 -7.63
CA ALA A 11 -1.11 46.63 -7.61
C ALA A 11 -1.31 45.76 -6.36
N LEU A 12 -1.48 46.36 -5.18
CA LEU A 12 -1.79 45.65 -3.95
C LEU A 12 -3.14 44.94 -4.02
N ALA A 13 -4.18 45.59 -4.55
CA ALA A 13 -5.49 44.97 -4.72
C ALA A 13 -5.42 43.75 -5.66
N LEU A 14 -4.74 43.87 -6.80
CA LEU A 14 -4.52 42.75 -7.73
C LEU A 14 -3.74 41.61 -7.07
N PHE A 15 -2.70 41.92 -6.29
CA PHE A 15 -1.93 40.93 -5.55
C PHE A 15 -2.79 40.18 -4.53
N LEU A 16 -3.65 40.88 -3.77
CA LEU A 16 -4.56 40.27 -2.82
C LEU A 16 -5.61 39.40 -3.52
N ILE A 17 -6.20 39.88 -4.62
CA ILE A 17 -7.16 39.12 -5.43
C ILE A 17 -6.50 37.85 -5.99
N TYR A 18 -5.29 37.96 -6.55
CA TYR A 18 -4.53 36.82 -7.05
C TYR A 18 -4.30 35.76 -5.97
N ASN A 19 -3.87 36.17 -4.77
CA ASN A 19 -3.66 35.26 -3.66
C ASN A 19 -4.97 34.61 -3.17
N ALA A 20 -6.08 35.37 -3.14
CA ALA A 20 -7.38 34.84 -2.78
C ALA A 20 -7.88 33.79 -3.80
N ILE A 21 -7.75 34.08 -5.10
CA ILE A 21 -8.10 33.13 -6.18
C ILE A 21 -7.21 31.89 -6.08
N ARG A 22 -5.89 32.06 -5.92
CA ARG A 22 -4.94 30.95 -5.77
C ARG A 22 -5.30 30.07 -4.57
N HIS A 23 -5.59 30.69 -3.41
CA HIS A 23 -5.99 29.96 -2.21
C HIS A 23 -7.31 29.20 -2.41
N PHE A 24 -8.30 29.83 -3.06
CA PHE A 24 -9.56 29.20 -3.40
C PHE A 24 -9.37 27.99 -4.31
N ILE A 25 -8.58 28.11 -5.39
CA ILE A 25 -8.29 27.00 -6.31
C ILE A 25 -7.61 25.84 -5.56
N ILE A 26 -6.62 26.12 -4.72
CA ILE A 26 -5.94 25.09 -3.91
C ILE A 26 -6.94 24.39 -2.97
N ASN A 27 -7.83 25.16 -2.33
CA ASN A 27 -8.86 24.61 -1.45
C ASN A 27 -9.91 23.77 -2.20
N GLN A 28 -10.20 24.07 -3.46
CA GLN A 28 -11.06 23.20 -4.28
C GLN A 28 -10.31 21.92 -4.69
N LYS A 29 -9.04 22.05 -5.11
CA LYS A 29 -8.20 20.89 -5.45
C LYS A 29 -8.03 19.92 -4.28
N SER A 30 -7.88 20.43 -3.06
CA SER A 30 -7.77 19.57 -1.88
C SER A 30 -9.04 18.77 -1.57
N LYS A 31 -10.20 19.18 -2.11
CA LYS A 31 -11.46 18.44 -1.98
C LYS A 31 -11.65 17.39 -3.08
N LEU A 32 -10.75 17.31 -4.05
CA LEU A 32 -10.83 16.30 -5.10
C LEU A 32 -10.68 14.90 -4.50
N ILE A 33 -11.60 14.03 -4.90
CA ILE A 33 -11.64 12.62 -4.55
C ILE A 33 -11.47 11.85 -5.87
N GLY A 34 -10.49 10.96 -5.90
CA GLY A 34 -10.23 10.09 -7.03
C GLY A 34 -11.25 8.98 -7.16
N LEU A 35 -11.30 8.37 -8.34
CA LEU A 35 -12.08 7.16 -8.60
C LEU A 35 -11.57 6.01 -7.73
N LEU A 36 -12.48 5.16 -7.28
CA LEU A 36 -12.14 3.90 -6.61
C LEU A 36 -11.51 2.94 -7.63
N ARG A 37 -10.34 2.39 -7.32
CA ARG A 37 -9.55 1.53 -8.21
C ARG A 37 -9.22 0.20 -7.56
N LYS A 38 -8.98 -0.83 -8.38
CA LYS A 38 -8.44 -2.14 -7.94
C LYS A 38 -6.91 -2.19 -7.93
N VAL A 39 -6.28 -1.16 -8.48
CA VAL A 39 -4.83 -1.02 -8.60
C VAL A 39 -4.43 0.30 -7.92
N PRO A 40 -3.37 0.31 -7.10
CA PRO A 40 -2.90 1.52 -6.43
C PRO A 40 -2.43 2.56 -7.45
N LEU A 41 -2.46 3.84 -7.06
CA LEU A 41 -1.94 4.94 -7.86
C LEU A 41 -0.77 5.59 -7.12
N LEU A 42 0.44 5.47 -7.68
CA LEU A 42 1.59 6.21 -7.19
C LEU A 42 1.62 7.60 -7.84
N PRO A 43 1.54 8.69 -7.07
CA PRO A 43 1.50 10.04 -7.64
C PRO A 43 2.87 10.51 -8.16
N PHE A 44 3.95 9.85 -7.77
CA PHE A 44 5.30 10.07 -8.26
C PHE A 44 6.15 8.79 -8.14
N PRO A 45 7.25 8.66 -8.91
CA PRO A 45 8.17 7.53 -8.81
C PRO A 45 8.80 7.43 -7.42
N LEU A 46 8.86 6.22 -6.86
CA LEU A 46 9.45 5.98 -5.53
C LEU A 46 10.93 5.57 -5.62
N ASP A 47 11.59 5.80 -6.76
CA ASP A 47 12.98 5.43 -6.98
C ASP A 47 13.92 6.21 -6.05
N GLY A 48 14.86 5.50 -5.42
CA GLY A 48 15.84 6.11 -4.51
C GLY A 48 15.27 6.58 -3.17
N ILE A 49 14.04 6.20 -2.84
CA ILE A 49 13.45 6.43 -1.51
C ILE A 49 13.76 5.22 -0.64
N THR A 50 14.25 5.47 0.58
CA THR A 50 14.55 4.43 1.57
C THR A 50 13.60 4.50 2.75
N GLU A 51 13.34 3.34 3.36
CA GLU A 51 12.63 3.30 4.63
C GLU A 51 13.49 3.92 5.73
N LEU A 52 12.88 4.76 6.56
CA LEU A 52 13.53 5.38 7.70
C LEU A 52 13.40 4.44 8.90
N GLU A 53 14.53 4.10 9.52
CA GLU A 53 14.52 3.42 10.81
C GLU A 53 13.78 4.30 11.84
N PRO A 54 12.68 3.81 12.43
CA PRO A 54 11.83 4.63 13.27
C PRO A 54 12.55 4.98 14.58
N THR A 55 12.49 6.25 14.97
CA THR A 55 13.00 6.71 16.27
C THR A 55 12.19 6.08 17.41
N GLU A 56 12.77 5.95 18.60
CA GLU A 56 12.06 5.41 19.77
C GLU A 56 10.79 6.21 20.10
N GLN A 57 10.82 7.53 19.85
CA GLN A 57 9.65 8.39 19.96
C GLN A 57 8.55 7.97 18.96
N LEU A 58 8.90 7.77 17.68
CA LEU A 58 7.92 7.36 16.66
C LEU A 58 7.34 5.98 16.95
N LYS A 59 8.20 5.01 17.34
CA LYS A 59 7.76 3.66 17.75
C LYS A 59 6.78 3.70 18.91
N THR A 60 7.00 4.60 19.86
CA THR A 60 6.15 4.71 21.06
C THR A 60 4.83 5.44 20.76
N LEU A 61 4.89 6.55 20.02
CA LEU A 61 3.76 7.45 19.85
C LEU A 61 2.84 7.04 18.69
N VAL A 62 3.41 6.51 17.61
CA VAL A 62 2.69 6.08 16.41
C VAL A 62 3.30 4.76 15.89
N PRO A 63 3.17 3.65 16.65
CA PRO A 63 3.76 2.35 16.28
C PRO A 63 3.29 1.82 14.92
N GLN A 64 2.12 2.27 14.45
CA GLN A 64 1.55 1.89 13.17
C GLN A 64 2.17 2.64 11.96
N ALA A 65 3.07 3.59 12.18
CA ALA A 65 3.67 4.40 11.12
C ALA A 65 4.91 3.76 10.51
N ARG A 66 4.97 3.80 9.18
CA ARG A 66 6.17 3.53 8.37
C ARG A 66 6.48 4.77 7.55
N ILE A 67 7.71 5.28 7.67
CA ILE A 67 8.15 6.51 7.00
C ILE A 67 9.19 6.16 5.94
N GLN A 68 9.08 6.77 4.77
CA GLN A 68 10.09 6.68 3.73
C GLN A 68 10.61 8.07 3.37
N VAL A 69 11.93 8.17 3.27
CA VAL A 69 12.68 9.41 3.05
C VAL A 69 13.36 9.37 1.70
N GLY A 70 13.42 10.52 1.03
CA GLY A 70 14.11 10.66 -0.24
C GLY A 70 15.43 11.42 -0.09
N PRO A 71 16.15 11.66 -1.19
CA PRO A 71 17.36 12.46 -1.17
C PRO A 71 17.08 13.88 -0.67
N GLU A 72 18.05 14.43 0.04
CA GLU A 72 18.01 15.81 0.52
C GLU A 72 17.87 16.81 -0.62
N TYR A 73 17.18 17.92 -0.35
CA TYR A 73 17.08 19.01 -1.30
C TYR A 73 18.34 19.88 -1.24
N THR A 74 18.73 20.42 -2.38
CA THR A 74 19.88 21.34 -2.43
C THR A 74 19.56 22.62 -1.65
N SER A 75 20.56 23.21 -0.99
CA SER A 75 20.43 24.47 -0.23
C SER A 75 19.82 25.61 -1.06
N ARG A 76 20.08 25.62 -2.37
CA ARG A 76 19.46 26.55 -3.31
C ARG A 76 17.95 26.36 -3.42
N GLN A 77 17.46 25.13 -3.47
CA GLN A 77 16.01 24.87 -3.51
C GLN A 77 15.33 25.31 -2.21
N GLU A 78 15.99 25.15 -1.07
CA GLU A 78 15.45 25.58 0.22
C GLU A 78 15.34 27.10 0.34
N CYS A 79 16.37 27.83 -0.10
CA CYS A 79 16.43 29.29 -0.02
C CYS A 79 15.33 29.97 -0.87
N TRP A 80 14.99 29.42 -2.03
CA TRP A 80 14.04 30.03 -2.97
C TRP A 80 12.58 29.71 -2.67
N ASN A 81 12.32 28.57 -2.03
CA ASN A 81 10.96 28.06 -1.84
C ASN A 81 10.38 28.37 -0.45
N GLY A 82 11.20 28.82 0.50
CA GLY A 82 10.75 29.26 1.82
C GLY A 82 10.29 28.10 2.71
N ARG A 83 9.11 28.23 3.33
CA ARG A 83 8.62 27.33 4.39
C ARG A 83 8.15 25.97 3.85
N LYS A 84 8.51 24.89 4.56
CA LYS A 84 8.16 23.50 4.23
C LYS A 84 6.72 23.14 4.65
N HIS A 85 5.74 23.83 4.05
CA HIS A 85 4.32 23.73 4.43
C HIS A 85 3.74 22.32 4.46
N ALA A 86 4.18 21.41 3.60
CA ALA A 86 3.69 20.04 3.58
C ALA A 86 4.18 19.25 4.79
N ILE A 87 5.47 19.38 5.12
CA ILE A 87 6.07 18.71 6.28
C ILE A 87 5.41 19.21 7.56
N ASP A 88 5.25 20.54 7.71
CA ASP A 88 4.57 21.14 8.86
C ASP A 88 3.15 20.58 9.04
N LYS A 89 2.38 20.47 7.94
CA LYS A 89 1.01 19.95 7.99
C LYS A 89 0.94 18.45 8.24
N VAL A 90 1.87 17.66 7.70
CA VAL A 90 1.91 16.22 8.00
C VAL A 90 2.34 15.99 9.46
N ASN A 91 3.26 16.78 10.01
CA ASN A 91 3.56 16.74 11.46
C ASN A 91 2.35 17.13 12.32
N GLU A 92 1.52 18.08 11.88
CA GLU A 92 0.25 18.41 12.54
C GLU A 92 -0.71 17.20 12.54
N ILE A 93 -0.85 16.51 11.40
CA ILE A 93 -1.63 15.26 11.31
C ILE A 93 -1.05 14.18 12.22
N MET A 94 0.27 14.00 12.25
CA MET A 94 0.92 13.02 13.11
C MET A 94 0.67 13.32 14.60
N ARG A 95 0.74 14.60 15.02
CA ARG A 95 0.36 15.02 16.38
C ARG A 95 -1.11 14.72 16.69
N TRP A 96 -2.01 14.93 15.73
CA TRP A 96 -3.41 14.53 15.89
C TRP A 96 -3.54 13.02 16.12
N ILE A 97 -2.81 12.19 15.35
CA ILE A 97 -2.79 10.73 15.51
C ILE A 97 -2.30 10.33 16.90
N VAL A 98 -1.24 10.97 17.41
CA VAL A 98 -0.76 10.73 18.78
C VAL A 98 -1.85 11.01 19.82
N LYS A 99 -2.55 12.15 19.68
CA LYS A 99 -3.68 12.48 20.56
C LYS A 99 -4.80 11.46 20.45
N TYR A 100 -5.11 10.99 19.23
CA TYR A 100 -6.11 9.95 19.01
C TYR A 100 -5.72 8.63 19.69
N ASN A 101 -4.48 8.16 19.50
CA ASN A 101 -3.96 6.96 20.14
C ASN A 101 -4.02 7.05 21.68
N ARG A 102 -3.67 8.21 22.24
CA ARG A 102 -3.69 8.46 23.70
C ARG A 102 -5.09 8.49 24.31
N LYS A 103 -6.14 8.86 23.56
CA LYS A 103 -7.53 8.84 24.07
C LYS A 103 -7.98 7.45 24.54
N GLY A 104 -7.36 6.38 24.05
CA GLY A 104 -7.64 5.00 24.48
C GLY A 104 -6.90 4.57 25.76
N THR A 105 -5.98 5.39 26.27
CA THR A 105 -5.19 5.11 27.48
C THR A 105 -5.61 6.08 28.59
N GLU A 106 -5.89 5.60 29.80
CA GLU A 106 -6.28 6.40 30.98
C GLU A 106 -5.19 7.38 31.48
N ALA A 107 -4.13 7.62 30.69
CA ALA A 107 -3.07 8.54 31.02
C ALA A 107 -3.58 9.99 30.96
N VAL A 108 -3.46 10.71 32.09
CA VAL A 108 -3.68 12.16 32.16
C VAL A 108 -2.70 12.84 31.21
N VAL A 109 -3.19 13.30 30.07
CA VAL A 109 -2.38 14.02 29.10
C VAL A 109 -2.27 15.47 29.56
N ASP A 110 -1.05 15.93 29.82
CA ASP A 110 -0.78 17.36 29.88
C ASP A 110 -0.93 17.92 28.45
N ASP A 111 -1.99 18.67 28.20
CA ASP A 111 -2.27 19.31 26.91
C ASP A 111 -1.15 20.30 26.49
N HIS A 112 -0.23 20.63 27.41
CA HIS A 112 0.92 21.49 27.15
C HIS A 112 2.21 20.75 26.75
N GLU A 113 2.23 19.41 26.72
CA GLU A 113 3.41 18.66 26.24
C GLU A 113 3.64 18.97 24.76
N LYS A 114 4.71 19.73 24.47
CA LYS A 114 5.06 20.09 23.10
C LYS A 114 5.66 18.87 22.40
N ILE A 115 4.82 18.11 21.71
CA ILE A 115 5.25 17.01 20.85
C ILE A 115 6.13 17.59 19.73
N GLU A 116 7.40 17.18 19.71
CA GLU A 116 8.35 17.52 18.66
C GLU A 116 7.90 16.98 17.30
N ASP A 117 8.54 17.46 16.24
CA ASP A 117 8.22 16.99 14.89
C ASP A 117 8.60 15.50 14.74
N LEU A 118 7.63 14.69 14.37
CA LEU A 118 7.74 13.22 14.33
C LEU A 118 8.33 12.71 13.01
N ILE A 119 8.24 13.51 11.94
CA ILE A 119 8.76 13.15 10.62
C ILE A 119 9.92 14.10 10.24
N PRO A 120 11.00 13.58 9.64
CA PRO A 120 12.09 14.41 9.14
C PRO A 120 11.68 15.22 7.90
N LYS A 121 12.48 16.24 7.55
CA LYS A 121 12.16 17.17 6.44
C LYS A 121 12.28 16.51 5.07
N GLU A 122 12.97 15.38 4.99
CA GLU A 122 13.25 14.58 3.81
C GLU A 122 12.13 13.54 3.54
N THR A 123 11.12 13.50 4.41
CA THR A 123 9.97 12.60 4.28
C THR A 123 9.29 12.78 2.94
N LYS A 124 9.13 11.67 2.22
CA LYS A 124 8.40 11.59 0.95
C LYS A 124 7.10 10.84 1.10
N LEU A 125 7.05 9.89 2.02
CA LEU A 125 5.91 9.03 2.19
C LEU A 125 5.74 8.64 3.65
N VAL A 126 4.50 8.76 4.14
CA VAL A 126 4.09 8.23 5.45
C VAL A 126 2.98 7.22 5.21
N SER A 127 3.17 5.98 5.66
CA SER A 127 2.15 4.93 5.62
C SER A 127 1.69 4.62 7.03
N ILE A 128 0.37 4.55 7.23
CA ILE A 128 -0.25 4.24 8.51
C ILE A 128 -1.12 3.00 8.33
N SER A 129 -0.82 1.91 9.04
CA SER A 129 -1.68 0.73 9.06
C SER A 129 -2.80 0.90 10.08
N MET A 130 -4.01 0.45 9.74
CA MET A 130 -5.15 0.45 10.66
C MET A 130 -5.15 -0.78 11.57
N GLU A 131 -5.93 -0.71 12.64
CA GLU A 131 -6.13 -1.84 13.55
C GLU A 131 -6.65 -3.09 12.80
N GLY A 132 -6.05 -4.25 13.09
CA GLY A 132 -6.32 -5.51 12.38
C GLY A 132 -5.45 -5.73 11.15
N PHE A 133 -4.62 -4.74 10.77
CA PHE A 133 -3.71 -4.82 9.63
C PHE A 133 -2.26 -4.55 10.03
N LYS A 134 -1.34 -5.13 9.25
CA LYS A 134 0.10 -4.86 9.29
C LYS A 134 0.55 -4.30 7.94
N HIS A 135 1.72 -3.65 7.90
CA HIS A 135 2.33 -3.26 6.63
C HIS A 135 2.71 -4.48 5.79
N GLY A 136 2.40 -4.42 4.51
CA GLY A 136 2.92 -5.35 3.49
C GLY A 136 4.28 -4.93 2.96
N ARG A 137 4.69 -5.53 1.85
CA ARG A 137 6.00 -5.27 1.24
C ARG A 137 6.10 -3.84 0.71
N LEU A 138 5.08 -3.36 0.00
CA LEU A 138 5.02 -2.00 -0.53
C LEU A 138 4.36 -1.04 0.45
N CYS A 139 4.62 0.25 0.30
CA CYS A 139 4.13 1.31 1.19
C CYS A 139 2.60 1.34 1.34
N HIS A 140 1.87 1.01 0.28
CA HIS A 140 0.41 1.05 0.20
C HIS A 140 -0.26 -0.30 0.41
N GLU A 141 0.53 -1.34 0.69
CA GLU A 141 0.04 -2.67 1.00
C GLU A 141 -0.17 -2.81 2.50
N PHE A 142 -1.35 -3.27 2.88
CA PHE A 142 -1.75 -3.50 4.25
C PHE A 142 -2.42 -4.86 4.32
N GLU A 143 -1.85 -5.78 5.09
CA GLU A 143 -2.30 -7.17 5.15
C GLU A 143 -3.07 -7.42 6.45
N PRO A 144 -4.22 -8.11 6.42
CA PRO A 144 -4.89 -8.57 7.63
C PRO A 144 -3.95 -9.42 8.49
N ILE A 145 -3.92 -9.17 9.79
CA ILE A 145 -3.05 -9.89 10.72
C ILE A 145 -3.41 -11.40 10.75
N ASP A 146 -4.69 -11.72 10.62
CA ASP A 146 -5.20 -13.11 10.65
C ASP A 146 -5.12 -13.84 9.30
N GLY A 147 -4.53 -13.18 8.29
CA GLY A 147 -4.45 -13.65 6.91
C GLY A 147 -5.65 -13.23 6.05
N MET A 148 -5.49 -13.37 4.74
CA MET A 148 -6.54 -13.02 3.79
C MET A 148 -7.63 -14.07 3.74
N SER A 149 -8.88 -13.60 3.64
CA SER A 149 -10.02 -14.45 3.36
C SER A 149 -10.17 -14.74 1.87
N SER A 150 -10.72 -15.90 1.55
CA SER A 150 -11.00 -16.28 0.17
C SER A 150 -11.98 -15.30 -0.49
N GLY A 151 -11.69 -14.87 -1.71
CA GLY A 151 -12.51 -13.91 -2.46
C GLY A 151 -12.43 -12.46 -1.97
N SER A 152 -11.60 -12.17 -0.97
CA SER A 152 -11.31 -10.80 -0.56
C SER A 152 -10.47 -10.08 -1.63
N TYR A 153 -10.53 -8.74 -1.62
CA TYR A 153 -9.74 -7.92 -2.54
C TYR A 153 -9.47 -6.54 -1.96
N TYR A 154 -8.48 -5.84 -2.52
CA TYR A 154 -8.19 -4.47 -2.17
C TYR A 154 -8.82 -3.47 -3.14
N THR A 155 -9.14 -2.29 -2.63
CA THR A 155 -9.46 -1.12 -3.42
C THR A 155 -8.69 0.10 -2.91
N PHE A 156 -8.44 1.04 -3.81
CA PHE A 156 -7.60 2.21 -3.56
C PHE A 156 -8.34 3.46 -3.99
N GLN A 157 -8.30 4.50 -3.16
CA GLN A 157 -8.91 5.78 -3.47
C GLN A 157 -7.98 6.93 -3.08
N MET A 158 -7.81 7.88 -4.00
CA MET A 158 -7.00 9.06 -3.78
C MET A 158 -7.83 10.23 -3.25
N PHE A 159 -7.24 11.05 -2.41
CA PHE A 159 -7.82 12.27 -1.85
C PHE A 159 -6.81 13.42 -1.92
N GLY A 160 -7.31 14.65 -1.94
CA GLY A 160 -6.46 15.82 -1.78
C GLY A 160 -5.58 16.12 -2.98
N ASP A 161 -6.10 15.99 -4.20
CA ASP A 161 -5.31 16.10 -5.44
C ASP A 161 -4.17 15.07 -5.50
N ASN A 162 -4.53 13.80 -5.26
CA ASN A 162 -3.62 12.66 -5.24
C ASN A 162 -2.50 12.77 -4.19
N LYS A 163 -2.82 13.26 -2.98
CA LYS A 163 -1.85 13.39 -1.87
C LYS A 163 -2.07 12.40 -0.73
N ILE A 164 -3.28 11.88 -0.58
CA ILE A 164 -3.58 10.82 0.40
C ILE A 164 -4.20 9.66 -0.36
N GLN A 165 -3.66 8.44 -0.23
CA GLN A 165 -4.29 7.22 -0.74
C GLN A 165 -4.84 6.44 0.44
N VAL A 166 -6.12 6.09 0.38
CA VAL A 166 -6.74 5.16 1.32
C VAL A 166 -6.82 3.80 0.65
N THR A 167 -6.34 2.78 1.35
CA THR A 167 -6.43 1.38 0.94
C THR A 167 -7.54 0.72 1.74
N ASN A 168 -8.53 0.16 1.07
CA ASN A 168 -9.60 -0.61 1.69
C ASN A 168 -9.45 -2.09 1.37
N TYR A 169 -9.62 -2.94 2.37
CA TYR A 169 -9.77 -4.38 2.25
C TYR A 169 -11.26 -4.73 2.24
N VAL A 170 -11.73 -5.39 1.19
CA VAL A 170 -13.13 -5.77 1.04
C VAL A 170 -13.29 -7.27 1.23
N GLU A 171 -14.12 -7.64 2.19
CA GLU A 171 -14.43 -9.02 2.54
C GLU A 171 -15.94 -9.17 2.72
N GLU A 172 -16.53 -10.17 2.05
CA GLU A 172 -17.98 -10.47 2.12
C GLU A 172 -18.87 -9.24 1.82
N GLY A 173 -18.40 -8.35 0.93
CA GLY A 173 -19.11 -7.11 0.57
C GLY A 173 -18.94 -5.96 1.58
N VAL A 174 -18.19 -6.16 2.67
CA VAL A 174 -17.88 -5.12 3.65
C VAL A 174 -16.50 -4.55 3.37
N SER A 175 -16.41 -3.22 3.27
CA SER A 175 -15.15 -2.49 3.08
C SER A 175 -14.59 -2.02 4.42
N TYR A 176 -13.38 -2.44 4.73
CA TYR A 176 -12.61 -2.04 5.92
C TYR A 176 -11.42 -1.19 5.48
N VAL A 177 -11.15 -0.07 6.16
CA VAL A 177 -9.95 0.71 5.88
C VAL A 177 -8.75 -0.08 6.43
N ALA A 178 -7.87 -0.51 5.54
CA ALA A 178 -6.68 -1.30 5.89
C ALA A 178 -5.51 -0.39 6.29
N GLY A 179 -5.44 0.79 5.69
CA GLY A 179 -4.40 1.78 5.93
C GLY A 179 -4.50 2.94 4.97
N PHE A 180 -3.63 3.93 5.15
CA PHE A 180 -3.51 5.04 4.22
C PHE A 180 -2.05 5.48 4.07
N CYS A 181 -1.76 6.09 2.92
CA CYS A 181 -0.46 6.67 2.59
C CYS A 181 -0.61 8.17 2.33
N ILE A 182 0.30 8.97 2.89
CA ILE A 182 0.44 10.39 2.62
C ILE A 182 1.68 10.61 1.73
N TYR A 183 1.48 11.21 0.56
CA TYR A 183 2.50 11.42 -0.47
C TYR A 183 2.98 12.86 -0.48
N ILE A 184 4.24 13.06 -0.11
CA ILE A 184 4.93 14.35 -0.05
C ILE A 184 5.95 14.41 -1.19
N GLN A 185 5.47 14.70 -2.40
CA GLN A 185 6.36 14.84 -3.57
C GLN A 185 7.42 15.92 -3.34
N ASN A 186 7.00 17.00 -2.68
CA ASN A 186 7.79 18.19 -2.40
C ASN A 186 7.34 18.81 -1.05
N PRO A 187 8.26 19.16 -0.13
CA PRO A 187 7.94 19.71 1.19
C PRO A 187 7.31 21.11 1.13
N TRP A 188 7.46 21.85 0.03
CA TRP A 188 6.92 23.20 -0.17
C TRP A 188 5.48 23.20 -0.68
N LEU A 189 4.88 22.03 -0.92
CA LEU A 189 3.47 21.94 -1.29
C LEU A 189 2.60 22.57 -0.19
N SER A 190 1.53 23.26 -0.61
CA SER A 190 0.60 23.85 0.34
C SER A 190 -0.01 22.75 1.23
N GLY A 191 0.04 22.97 2.55
CA GLY A 191 -0.55 22.08 3.56
C GLY A 191 -2.03 21.78 3.29
N ASN A 192 -2.76 22.68 2.62
CA ASN A 192 -4.18 22.50 2.31
C ASN A 192 -4.49 21.24 1.50
N HIS A 193 -3.54 20.69 0.74
CA HIS A 193 -3.74 19.42 0.02
C HIS A 193 -3.81 18.20 0.96
N PHE A 194 -3.29 18.33 2.18
CA PHE A 194 -3.27 17.28 3.20
C PHE A 194 -4.42 17.53 4.18
N ARG A 195 -5.62 17.12 3.77
CA ARG A 195 -6.82 17.32 4.57
C ARG A 195 -6.86 16.33 5.73
N GLU A 196 -6.67 16.87 6.92
CA GLU A 196 -6.74 16.13 8.19
C GLU A 196 -8.03 15.33 8.32
N LYS A 197 -9.18 15.90 7.95
CA LYS A 197 -10.47 15.20 7.94
C LYS A 197 -10.45 13.83 7.24
N VAL A 198 -9.68 13.65 6.17
CA VAL A 198 -9.58 12.35 5.48
C VAL A 198 -8.94 11.31 6.40
N VAL A 199 -7.95 11.72 7.19
CA VAL A 199 -7.30 10.88 8.21
C VAL A 199 -8.26 10.62 9.36
N GLU A 200 -8.99 11.63 9.85
CA GLU A 200 -10.01 11.45 10.89
C GLU A 200 -11.06 10.39 10.47
N ASP A 201 -11.62 10.54 9.26
CA ASP A 201 -12.59 9.62 8.67
C ASP A 201 -12.02 8.18 8.56
N CYS A 202 -10.71 8.01 8.35
CA CYS A 202 -10.06 6.69 8.35
C CYS A 202 -10.02 6.06 9.75
N PHE A 203 -9.68 6.84 10.78
CA PHE A 203 -9.61 6.37 12.16
C PHE A 203 -10.98 6.07 12.79
N GLU A 204 -12.02 6.75 12.32
CA GLU A 204 -13.41 6.53 12.72
C GLU A 204 -14.11 5.42 11.92
N SER A 205 -13.44 4.89 10.88
CA SER A 205 -14.02 3.87 10.01
C SER A 205 -14.24 2.53 10.70
N LYS A 206 -15.04 1.67 10.06
CA LYS A 206 -15.31 0.31 10.55
C LYS A 206 -14.02 -0.50 10.60
N LYS A 207 -13.70 -1.02 11.77
CA LYS A 207 -12.53 -1.88 12.03
C LYS A 207 -12.79 -3.32 11.58
N LEU A 208 -11.74 -3.99 11.10
CA LEU A 208 -11.80 -5.42 10.80
C LEU A 208 -11.90 -6.20 12.13
N PRO A 209 -12.88 -7.09 12.30
CA PRO A 209 -12.98 -7.90 13.51
C PRO A 209 -11.79 -8.85 13.60
N ILE A 210 -11.06 -8.79 14.72
CA ILE A 210 -9.93 -9.70 15.00
C ILE A 210 -10.50 -11.11 15.17
N ARG A 211 -10.09 -12.02 14.28
CA ARG A 211 -10.44 -13.43 14.37
C ARG A 211 -9.43 -14.10 15.27
N VAL A 212 -9.70 -14.09 16.58
CA VAL A 212 -8.91 -14.87 17.53
C VAL A 212 -8.95 -16.33 17.07
N ARG A 213 -7.86 -16.80 16.46
CA ARG A 213 -7.59 -18.23 16.37
C ARG A 213 -7.38 -18.67 17.80
N THR A 214 -8.45 -19.14 18.43
CA THR A 214 -8.37 -19.89 19.68
C THR A 214 -7.58 -21.15 19.35
N SER A 215 -6.26 -21.06 19.45
CA SER A 215 -5.47 -22.17 19.96
C SER A 215 -6.18 -22.59 21.23
N ARG A 216 -6.87 -23.73 21.21
CA ARG A 216 -7.53 -24.30 22.38
C ARG A 216 -6.47 -24.54 23.44
N VAL A 217 -6.18 -23.54 24.26
CA VAL A 217 -5.57 -23.75 25.56
C VAL A 217 -6.66 -24.42 26.38
N ILE A 218 -6.64 -25.75 26.39
CA ILE A 218 -7.37 -26.52 27.38
C ILE A 218 -6.67 -26.19 28.70
N VAL A 219 -7.23 -25.23 29.44
CA VAL A 219 -6.90 -25.01 30.85
C VAL A 219 -7.34 -26.29 31.57
N LYS A 220 -6.40 -27.20 31.80
CA LYS A 220 -6.56 -28.22 32.84
C LYS A 220 -6.37 -27.50 34.16
N ASN A 221 -7.48 -27.38 34.88
CA ASN A 221 -7.68 -27.03 36.28
C ASN A 221 -6.48 -26.48 37.07
N GLU A 222 -6.74 -25.33 37.68
CA GLU A 222 -6.03 -24.76 38.80
C GLU A 222 -5.71 -25.82 39.87
N HIS A 223 -4.58 -25.61 40.55
CA HIS A 223 -4.05 -26.35 41.70
C HIS A 223 -3.13 -27.54 41.36
N GLN A 224 -1.88 -27.23 40.98
CA GLN A 224 -0.72 -27.42 41.87
C GLN A 224 0.59 -27.14 41.12
N VAL A 225 1.31 -26.13 41.61
CA VAL A 225 2.73 -25.91 41.32
C VAL A 225 3.52 -26.78 42.30
N GLN A 226 4.31 -27.72 41.80
CA GLN A 226 5.53 -28.15 42.51
C GLN A 226 6.69 -28.27 41.53
N VAL A 227 7.66 -27.39 41.75
CA VAL A 227 9.02 -27.45 41.22
C VAL A 227 9.80 -28.42 42.10
N GLN A 228 10.45 -29.43 41.51
CA GLN A 228 11.53 -30.15 42.17
C GLN A 228 12.76 -30.17 41.25
N LYS A 229 13.85 -29.57 41.73
CA LYS A 229 15.17 -29.57 41.10
C LYS A 229 15.95 -30.82 41.52
N ASN A 230 16.47 -31.56 40.53
CA ASN A 230 17.78 -32.25 40.35
C ASN A 230 18.56 -32.75 41.60
N PRO A 231 19.26 -33.92 41.54
CA PRO A 231 20.59 -33.95 40.89
C PRO A 231 21.11 -35.29 40.28
N THR A 232 21.91 -35.12 39.22
CA THR A 232 23.21 -35.75 38.89
C THR A 232 23.34 -37.29 38.68
N ALA A 233 23.87 -37.62 37.49
CA ALA A 233 24.18 -38.93 36.86
C ALA A 233 25.42 -39.68 37.42
N PRO A 234 25.95 -40.77 36.76
CA PRO A 234 25.41 -42.07 36.30
C PRO A 234 26.25 -43.29 36.86
N PRO A 235 26.06 -44.57 36.44
CA PRO A 235 26.79 -45.10 35.26
C PRO A 235 26.08 -46.18 34.38
N THR A 236 26.28 -46.04 33.06
CA THR A 236 26.72 -47.06 32.07
C THR A 236 25.83 -48.23 31.59
N LYS A 237 25.49 -48.18 30.27
CA LYS A 237 25.24 -49.23 29.23
C LYS A 237 24.06 -50.20 29.50
N GLU A 238 23.18 -50.56 28.57
CA GLU A 238 23.36 -50.88 27.15
C GLU A 238 21.99 -50.87 26.41
N LYS A 239 22.04 -50.45 25.14
CA LYS A 239 21.09 -50.51 24.01
C LYS A 239 19.70 -51.16 24.20
N ASN A 240 18.65 -50.43 23.79
CA ASN A 240 17.72 -50.75 22.67
C ASN A 240 16.55 -49.75 22.64
N GLU A 241 16.56 -48.76 21.73
CA GLU A 241 15.37 -47.94 21.45
C GLU A 241 15.31 -47.50 19.98
N THR A 242 14.16 -47.74 19.35
CA THR A 242 13.81 -47.39 17.99
C THR A 242 13.34 -45.93 17.95
N THR A 243 14.08 -45.06 17.26
CA THR A 243 13.72 -43.66 17.03
C THR A 243 13.20 -43.49 15.60
N TYR A 244 12.00 -42.94 15.43
CA TYR A 244 11.55 -42.38 14.15
C TYR A 244 11.86 -40.88 14.14
N LEU A 245 12.75 -40.47 13.24
CA LEU A 245 13.03 -39.08 12.88
C LEU A 245 12.35 -38.78 11.55
N PHE A 246 11.48 -37.77 11.54
CA PHE A 246 10.97 -37.16 10.31
C PHE A 246 12.05 -36.23 9.74
N SER A 247 12.47 -36.51 8.50
CA SER A 247 13.45 -35.71 7.75
C SER A 247 12.76 -34.57 6.99
N ASP A 248 13.38 -33.40 7.08
CA ASP A 248 13.15 -32.23 6.23
C ASP A 248 13.41 -32.56 4.75
N CYS A 249 12.53 -32.10 3.85
CA CYS A 249 12.75 -32.20 2.41
C CYS A 249 13.36 -30.90 1.88
N GLN A 250 14.64 -31.00 1.53
CA GLN A 250 15.37 -30.04 0.69
C GLN A 250 15.44 -30.57 -0.76
N GLU A 251 15.62 -29.63 -1.69
CA GLU A 251 15.44 -29.68 -3.15
C GLU A 251 16.00 -30.91 -3.91
N PRO A 252 15.36 -31.35 -5.01
CA PRO A 252 15.90 -32.40 -5.86
C PRO A 252 16.72 -31.82 -7.03
N SER A 253 18.01 -32.16 -7.05
CA SER A 253 18.79 -32.31 -8.26
C SER A 253 18.87 -33.81 -8.58
N THR A 254 18.47 -34.23 -9.78
CA THR A 254 18.63 -35.62 -10.24
C THR A 254 19.25 -35.66 -11.63
N SER A 255 20.31 -36.47 -11.72
CA SER A 255 21.03 -36.84 -12.93
C SER A 255 20.45 -38.12 -13.55
N TYR A 256 20.65 -38.23 -14.85
CA TYR A 256 20.10 -39.19 -15.82
C TYR A 256 20.55 -40.65 -15.64
N ARG A 257 19.65 -41.61 -15.94
CA ARG A 257 19.92 -42.71 -16.90
C ARG A 257 18.65 -43.41 -17.40
N GLU A 258 18.74 -43.84 -18.66
CA GLU A 258 17.68 -44.16 -19.63
C GLU A 258 16.94 -45.50 -19.45
N GLY A 259 15.72 -45.55 -20.02
CA GLY A 259 14.96 -46.77 -20.33
C GLY A 259 13.48 -46.49 -20.65
N SER A 260 13.20 -46.04 -21.89
CA SER A 260 11.87 -45.67 -22.44
C SER A 260 10.85 -46.84 -22.50
N PRO A 261 9.51 -46.59 -22.57
CA PRO A 261 8.87 -46.03 -23.78
C PRO A 261 7.91 -44.86 -23.53
N VAL A 262 7.97 -43.91 -24.45
CA VAL A 262 7.18 -42.67 -24.61
C VAL A 262 5.68 -42.95 -24.78
N PRO A 263 4.82 -42.19 -24.07
CA PRO A 263 3.53 -41.76 -24.58
C PRO A 263 3.45 -40.23 -24.61
N SER A 264 3.47 -39.70 -25.84
CA SER A 264 2.82 -38.49 -26.33
C SER A 264 2.92 -37.21 -25.50
N GLU A 265 3.72 -36.27 -26.03
CA GLU A 265 3.71 -34.84 -25.71
C GLU A 265 2.28 -34.29 -25.54
N VAL A 266 1.92 -33.97 -24.31
CA VAL A 266 0.86 -32.99 -24.04
C VAL A 266 1.57 -31.67 -23.82
N SER A 267 1.62 -30.87 -24.89
CA SER A 267 2.02 -29.46 -24.85
C SER A 267 1.09 -28.72 -23.89
N LEU A 268 1.60 -28.34 -22.72
CA LEU A 268 0.91 -27.39 -21.85
C LEU A 268 1.06 -26.00 -22.46
N GLU A 269 0.13 -25.64 -23.34
CA GLU A 269 0.05 -24.31 -23.92
C GLU A 269 -0.20 -23.28 -22.79
N GLU A 270 0.70 -22.31 -22.66
CA GLU A 270 0.63 -21.24 -21.67
C GLU A 270 -0.61 -20.35 -21.93
N GLN A 271 -1.69 -20.61 -21.19
CA GLN A 271 -2.85 -19.71 -21.17
C GLN A 271 -2.49 -18.43 -20.39
N THR A 272 -2.70 -17.26 -21.01
CA THR A 272 -2.40 -15.96 -20.39
C THR A 272 -3.61 -15.02 -20.46
N ILE A 273 -3.82 -14.24 -19.40
CA ILE A 273 -4.89 -13.23 -19.37
C ILE A 273 -4.39 -11.96 -20.07
N ARG A 274 -4.92 -11.67 -21.26
CA ARG A 274 -4.59 -10.45 -22.04
C ARG A 274 -5.79 -9.53 -22.18
N TYR A 275 -5.53 -8.23 -22.37
CA TYR A 275 -6.59 -7.28 -22.68
C TYR A 275 -6.96 -7.40 -24.16
N CYS A 276 -8.23 -7.62 -24.45
CA CYS A 276 -8.74 -7.62 -25.83
C CYS A 276 -9.34 -6.25 -26.16
N PRO A 277 -8.81 -5.50 -27.16
CA PRO A 277 -9.39 -4.23 -27.59
C PRO A 277 -10.79 -4.38 -28.20
N LYS A 278 -11.08 -5.52 -28.87
CA LYS A 278 -12.39 -5.82 -29.48
C LYS A 278 -13.50 -5.99 -28.42
N LEU A 279 -13.17 -6.62 -27.29
CA LEU A 279 -14.12 -6.92 -26.21
C LEU A 279 -14.04 -5.92 -25.05
N GLN A 280 -13.08 -5.00 -25.10
CA GLN A 280 -12.80 -3.97 -24.09
C GLN A 280 -12.64 -4.51 -22.65
N ARG A 281 -12.21 -5.77 -22.52
CA ARG A 281 -12.04 -6.46 -21.23
C ARG A 281 -10.84 -7.41 -21.28
N LYS A 282 -10.40 -7.87 -20.11
CA LYS A 282 -9.40 -8.93 -20.00
C LYS A 282 -10.05 -10.29 -20.29
N VAL A 283 -9.44 -11.08 -21.15
CA VAL A 283 -9.95 -12.38 -21.60
C VAL A 283 -8.84 -13.42 -21.54
N MET A 284 -9.18 -14.65 -21.15
CA MET A 284 -8.22 -15.76 -21.20
C MET A 284 -7.87 -16.00 -22.66
N SER A 285 -6.58 -15.90 -22.98
CA SER A 285 -6.09 -15.95 -24.35
C SER A 285 -4.99 -16.99 -24.45
N LYS A 286 -5.04 -17.81 -25.49
CA LYS A 286 -3.94 -18.68 -25.90
C LYS A 286 -3.54 -18.37 -27.34
N VAL A 287 -2.27 -18.62 -27.64
CA VAL A 287 -1.74 -18.43 -28.99
C VAL A 287 -1.52 -19.81 -29.58
N GLU A 288 -2.34 -20.16 -30.57
CA GLU A 288 -2.19 -21.41 -31.32
C GLU A 288 -1.89 -21.05 -32.78
N ALA A 289 -0.82 -21.64 -33.36
CA ALA A 289 -0.45 -21.42 -34.76
C ALA A 289 -0.41 -19.94 -35.21
N SER A 290 0.04 -19.04 -34.33
CA SER A 290 0.08 -17.58 -34.55
C SER A 290 -1.28 -16.89 -34.63
N VAL A 291 -2.34 -17.52 -34.13
CA VAL A 291 -3.69 -16.97 -33.98
C VAL A 291 -4.01 -16.84 -32.49
N VAL A 292 -4.56 -15.70 -32.08
CA VAL A 292 -5.02 -15.49 -30.70
C VAL A 292 -6.44 -16.02 -30.55
N ILE A 293 -6.59 -17.04 -29.71
CA ILE A 293 -7.87 -17.65 -29.36
C ILE A 293 -8.25 -17.19 -27.96
N HIS A 294 -9.45 -16.63 -27.82
CA HIS A 294 -10.06 -16.34 -26.54
C HIS A 294 -10.86 -17.53 -26.04
N GLU A 295 -10.70 -17.84 -24.77
CA GLU A 295 -11.55 -18.81 -24.08
C GLU A 295 -12.57 -18.06 -23.23
N GLU A 296 -13.84 -18.18 -23.59
CA GLU A 296 -14.96 -17.48 -22.94
C GLU A 296 -16.00 -18.49 -22.46
N TRP A 297 -16.51 -18.30 -21.24
CA TRP A 297 -17.60 -19.12 -20.73
C TRP A 297 -18.92 -18.76 -21.42
N ASP A 298 -19.59 -19.73 -22.02
CA ASP A 298 -20.94 -19.58 -22.57
C ASP A 298 -21.99 -19.95 -21.49
N PRO A 299 -22.74 -18.98 -20.94
CA PRO A 299 -23.70 -19.25 -19.88
C PRO A 299 -24.93 -20.05 -20.34
N GLN A 300 -25.23 -20.07 -21.64
CA GLN A 300 -26.38 -20.81 -22.17
C GLN A 300 -26.08 -22.30 -22.36
N LEU A 301 -24.85 -22.60 -22.77
CA LEU A 301 -24.40 -23.99 -22.99
C LEU A 301 -23.63 -24.56 -21.80
N ARG A 302 -23.26 -23.73 -20.82
CA ARG A 302 -22.46 -24.09 -19.64
C ARG A 302 -21.13 -24.75 -19.99
N GLU A 303 -20.48 -24.25 -21.03
CA GLU A 303 -19.21 -24.76 -21.54
C GLU A 303 -18.26 -23.61 -21.90
N MET A 304 -16.96 -23.89 -21.87
CA MET A 304 -15.95 -22.95 -22.38
C MET A 304 -15.95 -22.99 -23.91
N LYS A 305 -16.04 -21.82 -24.54
CA LYS A 305 -15.94 -21.67 -25.99
C LYS A 305 -14.66 -20.96 -26.36
N ASN A 306 -13.97 -21.56 -27.32
CA ASN A 306 -12.83 -20.96 -27.99
C ASN A 306 -13.33 -20.09 -29.14
N LYS A 307 -12.89 -18.84 -29.17
CA LYS A 307 -13.21 -17.88 -30.23
C LYS A 307 -11.96 -17.16 -30.68
N GLU A 308 -11.65 -17.31 -31.96
CA GLU A 308 -10.54 -16.59 -32.59
C GLU A 308 -10.78 -15.08 -32.58
N CYS A 309 -9.72 -14.32 -32.30
CA CYS A 309 -9.74 -12.87 -32.32
C CYS A 309 -8.74 -12.33 -33.32
N GLU A 310 -9.22 -11.98 -34.51
CA GLU A 310 -8.44 -11.33 -35.57
C GLU A 310 -7.73 -10.08 -35.04
N MET A 311 -8.41 -9.22 -34.29
CA MET A 311 -7.79 -8.01 -33.73
C MET A 311 -6.61 -8.28 -32.78
N CYS A 312 -6.71 -9.30 -31.93
CA CYS A 312 -5.59 -9.66 -31.04
C CYS A 312 -4.47 -10.36 -31.81
N THR A 313 -4.83 -11.09 -32.87
CA THR A 313 -3.90 -11.74 -33.80
C THR A 313 -3.09 -10.71 -34.59
N ASP A 314 -3.75 -9.65 -35.08
CA ASP A 314 -3.10 -8.54 -35.78
C ASP A 314 -2.17 -7.74 -34.87
N VAL A 315 -2.54 -7.56 -33.59
CA VAL A 315 -1.67 -6.92 -32.60
C VAL A 315 -0.44 -7.78 -32.33
N LEU A 316 -0.60 -9.10 -32.15
CA LEU A 316 0.51 -10.04 -31.97
C LEU A 316 1.49 -10.01 -33.14
N ASN A 317 0.97 -9.92 -34.37
CA ASN A 317 1.78 -9.95 -35.59
C ASN A 317 2.41 -8.59 -35.97
N ASN A 318 1.97 -7.48 -35.37
CA ASN A 318 2.42 -6.13 -35.69
C ASN A 318 3.08 -5.38 -34.50
N GLU A 319 3.58 -6.08 -33.47
CA GLU A 319 4.34 -5.46 -32.37
C GLU A 319 5.69 -4.85 -32.84
N TYR A 320 5.62 -3.68 -33.48
CA TYR A 320 6.67 -2.68 -33.30
C TYR A 320 6.29 -1.84 -32.07
N PRO A 321 7.20 -1.64 -31.10
CA PRO A 321 6.93 -0.74 -29.98
C PRO A 321 6.58 0.65 -30.54
N PRO A 322 5.53 1.33 -30.02
CA PRO A 322 5.20 2.66 -30.50
C PRO A 322 6.40 3.59 -30.25
N PRO A 323 6.88 4.33 -31.27
CA PRO A 323 7.94 5.30 -31.07
C PRO A 323 7.44 6.39 -30.10
N TYR A 324 8.18 6.58 -29.01
CA TYR A 324 7.98 7.63 -28.01
C TYR A 324 8.17 9.01 -28.63
N SER A 325 7.19 9.53 -29.37
CA SER A 325 7.23 10.87 -29.98
C SER A 325 5.84 11.34 -30.39
N SER A 326 4.90 11.51 -29.46
CA SER A 326 3.74 12.43 -29.64
C SER A 326 2.80 12.45 -28.43
N LEU A 327 3.25 13.03 -27.32
CA LEU A 327 2.36 13.79 -26.44
C LEU A 327 2.98 15.19 -26.26
N GLY A 328 3.20 15.84 -27.40
CA GLY A 328 3.46 17.28 -27.48
C GLY A 328 2.25 17.95 -28.11
N VAL A 329 1.62 18.82 -27.33
CA VAL A 329 0.78 19.96 -27.74
C VAL A 329 -0.50 19.63 -28.52
N ARG A 330 -1.64 19.82 -27.85
CA ARG A 330 -2.68 20.79 -28.28
C ARG A 330 -3.49 21.27 -27.09
#